data_AF-J5HLC1-F1
#
_entry.id   AF-J5HLC1-F1
#
_cell.length_a   1.000
_cell.length_b   1.000
_cell.length_c   1.000
_cell.angle_alpha   90.00
_cell.angle_beta   90.00
_cell.angle_gamma   90.00
#
_symmetry.space_group_name_H-M   'P 1'
#
loop_
_entity.id
_entity.type
_entity.pdbx_description
1 polymer ?
#
loop_
_entity_poly.entity_id
_entity_poly.type
_entity_poly.pdbx_seq_one_letter_code
_entity_poly.pdbx_strand_id
1 'polypeptide(L)'
;MQRVLKRIIVNADDFGRHVLINRAVERGVHGGVLRSATLMPGGAAFDDAVLLAQRIPALGVGIHLTLVNGTPVLPPAEIPSLVMAEGVFYDDHNAFAVRLLRGQVNLDEVRAELAAQLRRVETAGIRPTHADSHQHMHVLPGVIDIVLDLCTAAAIPAMRAPRAPLFAGAFGGVGQLVGRAGLSVLARRAAVMARRRGIRTPDRFAGIVAGEAVDTRVLTEIVRASVDGVTEVMMHPGTDNAVLIPACLWDHDFEAELRAVCAPEVHDAFRAAGAEPVNFRVFMGGESA
;
A
#
# COMPACT_ATOMS: atom_id res chain seq x y z
N MET A 1 -25.67 20.98 -9.35
CA MET A 1 -25.21 19.57 -9.28
C MET A 1 -23.70 19.60 -9.16
N GLN A 2 -23.12 19.22 -8.01
CA GLN A 2 -21.65 19.06 -7.93
C GLN A 2 -21.25 18.00 -8.95
N ARG A 3 -20.38 18.37 -9.90
CA ARG A 3 -19.79 17.42 -10.85
C ARG A 3 -19.05 16.38 -10.03
N VAL A 4 -19.50 15.13 -10.06
CA VAL A 4 -18.76 14.06 -9.39
C VAL A 4 -17.43 13.91 -10.15
N LEU A 5 -16.32 14.08 -9.45
CA LEU A 5 -14.97 14.06 -10.02
C LEU A 5 -14.41 12.65 -9.97
N LYS A 6 -13.84 12.19 -11.09
CA LYS A 6 -13.04 10.96 -11.15
C LYS A 6 -11.68 11.23 -10.51
N ARG A 7 -11.41 10.58 -9.38
CA ARG A 7 -10.18 10.76 -8.61
C ARG A 7 -9.43 9.44 -8.57
N ILE A 8 -8.16 9.45 -8.94
CA ILE A 8 -7.32 8.26 -8.97
C ILE A 8 -6.13 8.47 -8.04
N ILE A 9 -6.01 7.62 -7.03
CA ILE A 9 -4.85 7.54 -6.17
C ILE A 9 -3.88 6.56 -6.81
N VAL A 10 -2.79 7.06 -7.37
CA VAL A 10 -1.65 6.22 -7.77
C VAL A 10 -0.72 6.14 -6.56
N ASN A 11 -0.74 4.98 -5.89
CA ASN A 11 0.02 4.73 -4.66
C ASN A 11 1.25 3.87 -4.94
N ALA A 12 2.43 4.37 -4.56
CA ALA A 12 3.62 3.54 -4.49
C ALA A 12 3.72 2.84 -3.14
N ASP A 13 3.65 1.51 -3.18
CA ASP A 13 3.94 0.64 -2.05
C ASP A 13 5.45 0.52 -1.83
N ASP A 14 5.84 -0.04 -0.67
CA ASP A 14 7.23 -0.29 -0.29
C ASP A 14 8.15 0.95 -0.21
N PHE A 15 7.59 2.16 -0.08
CA PHE A 15 8.39 3.36 0.17
C PHE A 15 9.17 3.20 1.48
N GLY A 16 10.46 3.52 1.49
CA GLY A 16 11.37 3.25 2.61
C GLY A 16 11.99 1.85 2.63
N ARG A 17 11.55 0.92 1.77
CA ARG A 17 12.18 -0.41 1.68
C ARG A 17 13.61 -0.34 1.15
N HIS A 18 13.82 0.39 0.06
CA HIS A 18 15.12 0.53 -0.60
C HIS A 18 15.27 1.92 -1.25
N VAL A 19 16.49 2.45 -1.29
CA VAL A 19 16.77 3.80 -1.82
C VAL A 19 16.37 3.96 -3.30
N LEU A 20 16.39 2.87 -4.07
CA LEU A 20 15.98 2.89 -5.49
C LEU A 20 14.45 2.90 -5.67
N ILE A 21 13.68 2.44 -4.68
CA ILE A 21 12.22 2.66 -4.63
C ILE A 21 11.95 4.10 -4.23
N ASN A 22 12.68 4.62 -3.23
CA ASN A 22 12.53 6.01 -2.79
C ASN A 22 12.78 7.03 -3.92
N ARG A 23 13.84 6.81 -4.72
CA ARG A 23 14.14 7.62 -5.92
C ARG A 23 13.05 7.51 -6.98
N ALA A 24 12.44 6.35 -7.14
CA ALA A 24 11.33 6.16 -8.08
C ALA A 24 10.09 6.93 -7.64
N VAL A 25 9.79 6.93 -6.33
CA VAL A 25 8.72 7.78 -5.75
C VAL A 25 8.99 9.26 -6.03
N GLU A 26 10.21 9.76 -5.74
CA GLU A 26 10.58 11.14 -6.02
C GLU A 26 10.40 11.52 -7.50
N ARG A 27 10.90 10.68 -8.41
CA ARG A 27 10.75 10.86 -9.86
C ARG A 27 9.28 10.83 -10.29
N GLY A 28 8.50 9.90 -9.74
CA GLY A 28 7.09 9.74 -10.04
C GLY A 28 6.24 10.93 -9.59
N VAL A 29 6.58 11.57 -8.46
CA VAL A 29 5.89 12.79 -8.04
C VAL A 29 6.23 13.97 -8.95
N HIS A 30 7.52 14.20 -9.22
CA HIS A 30 7.97 15.37 -9.99
C HIS A 30 7.67 15.28 -11.48
N GLY A 31 7.78 14.10 -12.08
CA GLY A 31 7.65 13.87 -13.51
C GLY A 31 6.44 13.03 -13.92
N GLY A 32 5.55 12.70 -12.98
CA GLY A 32 4.50 11.72 -13.20
C GLY A 32 3.17 12.03 -12.50
N VAL A 33 2.31 11.01 -12.50
CA VAL A 33 0.96 11.04 -11.90
C VAL A 33 0.92 10.56 -10.45
N LEU A 34 2.06 10.16 -9.87
CA LEU A 34 2.12 9.64 -8.51
C LEU A 34 1.92 10.75 -7.49
N ARG A 35 0.99 10.55 -6.57
CA ARG A 35 0.69 11.52 -5.49
C ARG A 35 0.64 10.87 -4.12
N SER A 36 0.69 9.55 -4.03
CA SER A 36 0.58 8.79 -2.78
C SER A 36 1.69 7.75 -2.67
N ALA A 37 2.18 7.52 -1.46
CA ALA A 37 3.09 6.40 -1.16
C ALA A 37 2.88 5.92 0.28
N THR A 38 3.19 4.66 0.55
CA THR A 38 3.05 4.05 1.88
C THR A 38 4.42 3.64 2.42
N LEU A 39 4.79 4.22 3.58
CA LEU A 39 6.12 4.11 4.18
C LEU A 39 6.24 2.85 5.04
N MET A 40 7.22 1.99 4.75
CA MET A 40 7.59 0.80 5.53
C MET A 40 8.44 1.19 6.75
N PRO A 41 7.92 1.06 7.98
CA PRO A 41 8.62 1.58 9.17
C PRO A 41 9.91 0.79 9.50
N GLY A 42 9.95 -0.49 9.16
CA GLY A 42 11.14 -1.35 9.29
C GLY A 42 12.02 -1.41 8.04
N GLY A 43 11.77 -0.56 7.03
CA GLY A 43 12.52 -0.57 5.77
C GLY A 43 13.96 -0.05 5.93
N ALA A 44 14.90 -0.63 5.19
CA ALA A 44 16.32 -0.27 5.27
C ALA A 44 16.62 1.17 4.81
N ALA A 45 15.73 1.76 4.01
CA ALA A 45 15.80 3.13 3.52
C ALA A 45 14.74 4.05 4.14
N PHE A 46 14.25 3.72 5.35
CA PHE A 46 13.22 4.49 6.06
C PHE A 46 13.63 5.95 6.26
N ASP A 47 14.84 6.21 6.77
CA ASP A 47 15.28 7.58 7.06
C ASP A 47 15.42 8.43 5.79
N ASP A 48 15.91 7.83 4.70
CA ASP A 48 15.98 8.46 3.37
C ASP A 48 14.57 8.82 2.85
N ALA A 49 13.61 7.89 3.00
CA ALA A 49 12.21 8.12 2.63
C ALA A 49 11.55 9.23 3.46
N VAL A 50 11.83 9.31 4.77
CA VAL A 50 11.34 10.40 5.63
C VAL A 50 11.86 11.75 5.15
N LEU A 51 13.16 11.87 4.86
CA LEU A 51 13.75 13.11 4.35
C LEU A 51 13.14 13.53 3.01
N LEU A 52 12.87 12.56 2.13
CA LEU A 52 12.18 12.80 0.86
C LEU A 52 10.74 13.28 1.07
N ALA A 53 9.98 12.60 1.91
CA ALA A 53 8.60 12.97 2.23
C ALA A 53 8.48 14.40 2.76
N GLN A 54 9.41 14.82 3.61
CA GLN A 54 9.45 16.18 4.15
C GLN A 54 9.71 17.26 3.08
N ARG A 55 10.45 16.92 2.02
CA ARG A 55 10.73 17.84 0.90
C ARG A 55 9.63 17.88 -0.17
N ILE A 56 8.67 16.95 -0.14
CA ILE A 56 7.64 16.81 -1.18
C ILE A 56 6.24 16.89 -0.54
N PRO A 57 5.74 18.09 -0.18
CA PRO A 57 4.43 18.24 0.47
C PRO A 57 3.26 17.70 -0.34
N ALA A 58 3.38 17.68 -1.67
CA ALA A 58 2.38 17.12 -2.59
C ALA A 58 2.20 15.59 -2.43
N LEU A 59 3.20 14.89 -1.88
CA LEU A 59 3.12 13.47 -1.60
C LEU A 59 2.26 13.24 -0.34
N GLY A 60 1.17 12.49 -0.52
CA GLY A 60 0.43 11.92 0.60
C GLY A 60 1.15 10.67 1.08
N VAL A 61 1.67 10.70 2.31
CA VAL A 61 2.37 9.55 2.88
C VAL A 61 1.42 8.81 3.81
N GLY A 62 1.25 7.51 3.56
CA GLY A 62 0.58 6.56 4.46
C GLY A 62 1.59 5.68 5.18
N ILE A 63 1.09 4.83 6.08
CA ILE A 63 1.89 3.80 6.74
C ILE A 63 1.69 2.46 6.06
N HIS A 64 2.79 1.82 5.66
CA HIS A 64 2.82 0.46 5.11
C HIS A 64 3.16 -0.53 6.22
N LEU A 65 2.14 -0.95 6.97
CA LEU A 65 2.32 -1.89 8.08
C LEU A 65 2.93 -3.20 7.56
N THR A 66 3.90 -3.76 8.27
CA THR A 66 4.65 -4.92 7.81
C THR A 66 4.62 -6.03 8.86
N LEU A 67 4.28 -7.26 8.46
CA LEU A 67 4.30 -8.45 9.33
C LEU A 67 5.04 -9.63 8.68
N VAL A 68 5.45 -9.48 7.42
CA VAL A 68 6.08 -10.49 6.57
C VAL A 68 7.08 -9.80 5.65
N ASN A 69 8.10 -10.53 5.20
CA ASN A 69 9.10 -10.10 4.23
C ASN A 69 9.73 -8.73 4.55
N GLY A 70 10.21 -8.57 5.78
CA GLY A 70 10.82 -7.34 6.26
C GLY A 70 11.43 -7.48 7.65
N THR A 71 11.89 -6.36 8.20
CA THR A 71 12.51 -6.31 9.52
C THR A 71 11.54 -5.70 10.53
N PRO A 72 11.38 -6.29 11.74
CA PRO A 72 10.56 -5.69 12.79
C PRO A 72 11.16 -4.40 13.33
N VAL A 73 10.30 -3.54 13.90
CA VAL A 73 10.73 -2.37 14.67
C VAL A 73 11.06 -2.75 16.11
N LEU A 74 10.29 -3.67 16.70
CA LEU A 74 10.59 -4.20 18.03
C LEU A 74 11.74 -5.21 18.02
N PRO A 75 12.48 -5.36 19.14
CA PRO A 75 13.42 -6.45 19.31
C PRO A 75 12.74 -7.82 19.12
N PRO A 76 13.36 -8.76 18.37
CA PRO A 76 12.78 -10.09 18.11
C PRO A 76 12.35 -10.86 19.37
N ALA A 77 13.03 -10.63 20.50
CA ALA A 77 12.70 -11.25 21.79
C ALA A 77 11.35 -10.81 22.38
N GLU A 78 10.83 -9.64 21.98
CA GLU A 78 9.52 -9.14 22.42
C GLU A 78 8.36 -9.67 21.56
N ILE A 79 8.66 -10.17 20.37
CA ILE A 79 7.68 -10.63 19.37
C ILE A 79 8.05 -11.99 18.75
N PRO A 80 8.38 -13.01 19.57
CA PRO A 80 8.94 -14.27 19.09
C PRO A 80 8.02 -15.06 18.15
N SER A 81 6.70 -14.82 18.17
CA SER A 81 5.75 -15.48 17.26
C SER A 81 5.73 -14.88 15.85
N LEU A 82 6.31 -13.69 15.66
CA LEU A 82 6.30 -12.94 14.39
C LEU A 82 7.58 -13.13 13.56
N VAL A 83 8.64 -13.60 14.18
CA VAL A 83 10.00 -13.60 13.60
C VAL A 83 10.54 -15.02 13.39
N MET A 84 11.43 -15.14 12.42
CA MET A 84 12.26 -16.33 12.21
C MET A 84 13.48 -16.32 13.16
N ALA A 85 14.29 -17.37 13.14
CA ALA A 85 15.46 -17.50 14.02
C ALA A 85 16.50 -16.39 13.77
N GLU A 86 16.51 -15.85 12.56
CA GLU A 86 17.36 -14.76 12.08
C GLU A 86 16.92 -13.38 12.59
N GLY A 87 15.77 -13.30 13.29
CA GLY A 87 15.25 -12.05 13.85
C GLY A 87 14.52 -11.15 12.84
N VAL A 88 14.24 -11.65 11.64
CA VAL A 88 13.40 -10.98 10.62
C VAL A 88 12.01 -11.59 10.59
N PHE A 89 11.04 -10.90 9.99
CA PHE A 89 9.70 -11.48 9.78
C PHE A 89 9.75 -12.71 8.86
N TYR A 90 8.70 -13.53 8.91
CA TYR A 90 8.51 -14.61 7.93
C TYR A 90 8.46 -14.08 6.50
N ASP A 91 9.10 -14.76 5.54
CA ASP A 91 9.11 -14.33 4.14
C ASP A 91 7.78 -14.56 3.42
N ASP A 92 7.11 -15.68 3.70
CA ASP A 92 5.90 -16.09 2.98
C ASP A 92 4.61 -15.67 3.72
N HIS A 93 3.84 -14.80 3.06
CA HIS A 93 2.55 -14.33 3.55
C HIS A 93 1.48 -15.44 3.70
N ASN A 94 1.51 -16.48 2.87
CA ASN A 94 0.61 -17.62 2.99
C ASN A 94 0.98 -18.45 4.22
N ALA A 95 2.27 -18.68 4.44
CA ALA A 95 2.75 -19.38 5.63
C ALA A 95 2.36 -18.62 6.91
N PHE A 96 2.54 -17.29 6.92
CA PHE A 96 2.11 -16.44 8.02
C PHE A 96 0.59 -16.52 8.27
N ALA A 97 -0.22 -16.40 7.21
CA ALA A 97 -1.67 -16.50 7.32
C ALA A 97 -2.12 -17.87 7.86
N VAL A 98 -1.49 -18.96 7.46
CA VAL A 98 -1.76 -20.30 8.00
C VAL A 98 -1.40 -20.39 9.48
N ARG A 99 -0.25 -19.84 9.90
CA ARG A 99 0.15 -19.79 11.32
C ARG A 99 -0.85 -18.98 12.15
N LEU A 100 -1.29 -17.84 11.63
CA LEU A 100 -2.31 -17.00 12.27
C LEU A 100 -3.62 -17.77 12.48
N LEU A 101 -4.13 -18.43 11.43
CA LEU A 101 -5.37 -19.22 11.51
C LEU A 101 -5.26 -20.44 12.44
N ARG A 102 -4.04 -20.96 12.64
CA ARG A 102 -3.74 -22.04 13.59
C ARG A 102 -3.51 -21.56 15.03
N GLY A 103 -3.63 -20.25 15.29
CA GLY A 103 -3.38 -19.68 16.62
C GLY A 103 -1.90 -19.69 17.03
N GLN A 104 -0.98 -19.80 16.06
CA GLN A 104 0.46 -19.83 16.29
C GLN A 104 1.10 -18.43 16.24
N VAL A 105 0.31 -17.41 15.90
CA VAL A 105 0.68 -15.99 15.94
C VAL A 105 -0.01 -15.34 17.12
N ASN A 106 0.77 -14.71 17.99
CA ASN A 106 0.25 -13.99 19.14
C ASN A 106 -0.24 -12.60 18.72
N LEU A 107 -1.54 -12.33 18.89
CA LEU A 107 -2.14 -11.06 18.48
C LEU A 107 -1.69 -9.87 19.36
N ASP A 108 -1.24 -10.11 20.59
CA ASP A 108 -0.67 -9.05 21.43
C ASP A 108 0.70 -8.61 20.90
N GLU A 109 1.50 -9.55 20.38
CA GLU A 109 2.76 -9.25 19.69
C GLU A 109 2.51 -8.49 18.40
N VAL A 110 1.49 -8.88 17.62
CA VAL A 110 1.06 -8.11 16.43
C VAL A 110 0.69 -6.69 16.83
N ARG A 111 -0.12 -6.50 17.88
CA ARG A 111 -0.50 -5.17 18.37
C ARG A 111 0.71 -4.36 18.82
N ALA A 112 1.63 -4.97 19.56
CA ALA A 112 2.84 -4.31 20.03
C ALA A 112 3.71 -3.83 18.86
N GLU A 113 3.97 -4.70 17.88
CA GLU A 113 4.79 -4.40 16.71
C GLU A 113 4.14 -3.33 15.82
N LEU A 114 2.87 -3.47 15.46
CA LEU A 114 2.18 -2.47 14.63
C LEU A 114 2.08 -1.10 15.32
N ALA A 115 1.94 -1.08 16.65
CA ALA A 115 2.00 0.16 17.42
C ALA A 115 3.41 0.77 17.43
N ALA A 116 4.47 -0.05 17.49
CA ALA A 116 5.85 0.41 17.42
C ALA A 116 6.19 1.00 16.04
N GLN A 117 5.74 0.32 14.98
CA GLN A 117 5.81 0.80 13.60
C GLN A 117 5.15 2.18 13.44
N LEU A 118 3.92 2.34 13.94
CA LEU A 118 3.22 3.63 13.91
C LEU A 118 3.97 4.72 14.69
N ARG A 119 4.39 4.43 15.93
CA ARG A 119 5.17 5.37 16.74
C ARG A 119 6.46 5.81 16.05
N ARG A 120 7.15 4.90 15.36
CA ARG A 120 8.38 5.22 14.61
C ARG A 120 8.10 6.23 13.49
N VAL A 121 7.03 6.02 12.72
CA VAL A 121 6.61 6.95 11.66
C VAL A 121 6.25 8.33 12.23
N GLU A 122 5.46 8.37 13.31
CA GLU A 122 5.05 9.62 13.96
C GLU A 122 6.24 10.38 14.56
N THR A 123 7.17 9.67 15.21
CA THR A 123 8.39 10.24 15.79
C THR A 123 9.32 10.83 14.72
N ALA A 124 9.30 10.26 13.51
CA ALA A 124 10.01 10.79 12.35
C ALA A 124 9.34 12.05 11.74
N GLY A 125 8.25 12.54 12.35
CA GLY A 125 7.53 13.75 11.92
C GLY A 125 6.54 13.51 10.79
N ILE A 126 6.27 12.26 10.42
CA ILE A 126 5.27 11.91 9.41
C ILE A 126 3.93 11.67 10.09
N ARG A 127 2.89 12.37 9.65
CA ARG A 127 1.50 12.09 10.03
C ARG A 127 0.84 11.26 8.91
N PRO A 128 0.60 9.95 9.11
CA PRO A 128 0.05 9.11 8.06
C PRO A 128 -1.33 9.59 7.61
N THR A 129 -1.48 9.79 6.30
CA THR A 129 -2.76 10.17 5.66
C THR A 129 -3.69 8.99 5.49
N HIS A 130 -3.14 7.78 5.48
CA HIS A 130 -3.86 6.52 5.36
C HIS A 130 -3.01 5.36 5.87
N ALA A 131 -3.62 4.20 6.04
CA ALA A 131 -2.95 2.96 6.36
C ALA A 131 -3.21 1.88 5.31
N ASP A 132 -2.20 1.06 5.05
CA ASP A 132 -2.33 -0.22 4.38
C ASP A 132 -1.27 -1.18 4.97
N SER A 133 -0.97 -2.28 4.27
CA SER A 133 0.09 -3.17 4.72
C SER A 133 0.71 -3.94 3.57
N HIS A 134 1.96 -4.32 3.77
CA HIS A 134 2.66 -5.26 2.90
C HIS A 134 1.88 -6.57 2.79
N GLN A 135 1.72 -7.06 1.57
CA GLN A 135 0.93 -8.25 1.22
C GLN A 135 -0.52 -8.24 1.75
N HIS A 136 -1.09 -7.06 2.04
CA HIS A 136 -2.45 -6.89 2.57
C HIS A 136 -2.75 -7.61 3.89
N MET A 137 -1.73 -7.97 4.69
CA MET A 137 -1.91 -8.58 6.02
C MET A 137 -2.90 -7.83 6.96
N HIS A 138 -3.08 -6.52 6.80
CA HIS A 138 -4.04 -5.72 7.58
C HIS A 138 -5.50 -6.18 7.45
N VAL A 139 -5.89 -6.90 6.39
CA VAL A 139 -7.27 -7.38 6.25
C VAL A 139 -7.53 -8.75 6.88
N LEU A 140 -6.48 -9.39 7.41
CA LEU A 140 -6.61 -10.71 8.04
C LEU A 140 -7.45 -10.65 9.33
N PRO A 141 -8.17 -11.73 9.67
CA PRO A 141 -8.89 -11.84 10.94
C PRO A 141 -7.97 -11.58 12.14
N GLY A 142 -8.47 -10.84 13.14
CA GLY A 142 -7.69 -10.42 14.32
C GLY A 142 -6.79 -9.20 14.03
N VAL A 143 -6.01 -9.23 12.95
CA VAL A 143 -5.12 -8.12 12.56
C VAL A 143 -5.92 -6.87 12.21
N ILE A 144 -7.03 -7.01 11.48
CA ILE A 144 -7.85 -5.86 11.08
C ILE A 144 -8.38 -5.03 12.26
N ASP A 145 -8.79 -5.66 13.36
CA ASP A 145 -9.27 -4.93 14.52
C ASP A 145 -8.15 -4.12 15.18
N ILE A 146 -6.95 -4.71 15.29
CA ILE A 146 -5.75 -4.02 15.78
C ILE A 146 -5.43 -2.80 14.90
N VAL A 147 -5.40 -2.97 13.58
CA VAL A 147 -5.09 -1.90 12.64
C VAL A 147 -6.11 -0.76 12.75
N LEU A 148 -7.40 -1.09 12.83
CA LEU A 148 -8.45 -0.07 12.93
C LEU A 148 -8.43 0.65 14.29
N ASP A 149 -8.12 -0.05 15.38
CA ASP A 149 -7.93 0.58 16.69
C ASP A 149 -6.77 1.59 16.66
N LEU A 150 -5.64 1.20 16.06
CA LEU A 150 -4.46 2.07 15.89
C LEU A 150 -4.78 3.28 15.00
N CYS A 151 -5.44 3.06 13.86
CA CYS A 151 -5.87 4.15 12.98
C CYS A 151 -6.80 5.12 13.69
N THR A 152 -7.73 4.61 14.50
CA THR A 152 -8.66 5.44 15.28
C THR A 152 -7.90 6.27 16.33
N ALA A 153 -6.99 5.63 17.07
CA ALA A 153 -6.20 6.29 18.12
C ALA A 153 -5.29 7.39 17.57
N ALA A 154 -4.67 7.16 16.41
CA ALA A 154 -3.78 8.12 15.75
C ALA A 154 -4.51 9.07 14.78
N ALA A 155 -5.85 9.03 14.72
CA ALA A 155 -6.67 9.82 13.81
C ALA A 155 -6.27 9.69 12.33
N ILE A 156 -5.84 8.48 11.91
CA ILE A 156 -5.57 8.16 10.50
C ILE A 156 -6.92 8.01 9.77
N PRO A 157 -7.24 8.90 8.83
CA PRO A 157 -8.61 9.08 8.35
C PRO A 157 -9.03 8.06 7.30
N ALA A 158 -8.09 7.33 6.72
CA ALA A 158 -8.37 6.41 5.62
C ALA A 158 -7.54 5.14 5.69
N MET A 159 -8.04 4.09 5.03
CA MET A 159 -7.36 2.81 4.90
C MET A 159 -7.60 2.25 3.50
N ARG A 160 -6.59 1.59 2.94
CA ARG A 160 -6.73 0.80 1.72
C ARG A 160 -7.82 -0.26 1.90
N ALA A 161 -8.53 -0.55 0.82
CA ALA A 161 -9.47 -1.66 0.75
C ALA A 161 -9.16 -2.45 -0.53
N PRO A 162 -8.35 -3.54 -0.47
CA PRO A 162 -7.82 -4.22 -1.64
C PRO A 162 -8.87 -5.13 -2.32
N ARG A 163 -9.99 -4.53 -2.74
CA ARG A 163 -11.11 -5.18 -3.41
C ARG A 163 -10.83 -5.29 -4.90
N ALA A 164 -9.85 -6.10 -5.27
CA ALA A 164 -9.57 -6.35 -6.67
C ALA A 164 -10.70 -7.19 -7.31
N PRO A 165 -11.04 -6.95 -8.59
CA PRO A 165 -11.89 -7.87 -9.35
C PRO A 165 -11.25 -9.25 -9.38
N LEU A 166 -12.05 -10.30 -9.17
CA LEU A 166 -11.58 -11.70 -9.14
C LEU A 166 -10.90 -12.14 -10.44
N PHE A 167 -11.19 -11.45 -11.55
CA PHE A 167 -10.73 -11.76 -12.90
C PHE A 167 -9.79 -10.70 -13.50
N ALA A 168 -9.18 -9.83 -12.69
CA ALA A 168 -8.20 -8.87 -13.20
C ALA A 168 -6.82 -9.54 -13.46
N GLY A 169 -6.17 -9.31 -14.59
CA GLY A 169 -4.85 -9.91 -14.90
C GLY A 169 -4.92 -11.37 -15.38
N ALA A 170 -3.76 -12.00 -15.60
CA ALA A 170 -3.67 -13.37 -16.13
C ALA A 170 -4.24 -14.44 -15.17
N PHE A 171 -4.84 -15.49 -15.74
CA PHE A 171 -5.38 -16.63 -14.99
C PHE A 171 -4.25 -17.57 -14.54
N GLY A 172 -3.73 -17.40 -13.32
CA GLY A 172 -2.70 -18.27 -12.73
C GLY A 172 -3.24 -19.50 -11.99
N GLY A 173 -4.48 -19.93 -12.29
CA GLY A 173 -5.06 -21.19 -11.81
C GLY A 173 -6.02 -21.07 -10.61
N VAL A 174 -6.55 -22.23 -10.21
CA VAL A 174 -7.63 -22.34 -9.20
C VAL A 174 -7.18 -21.88 -7.81
N GLY A 175 -5.95 -22.20 -7.39
CA GLY A 175 -5.43 -21.77 -6.08
C GLY A 175 -5.32 -20.25 -5.97
N GLN A 176 -4.85 -19.59 -7.03
CA GLN A 176 -4.80 -18.14 -7.10
C GLN A 176 -6.21 -17.54 -7.09
N LEU A 177 -7.16 -18.12 -7.83
CA LEU A 177 -8.55 -17.68 -7.82
C LEU A 177 -9.18 -17.79 -6.42
N VAL A 178 -8.95 -18.89 -5.71
CA VAL A 178 -9.42 -19.10 -4.32
C VAL A 178 -8.78 -18.09 -3.38
N GLY A 179 -7.47 -17.85 -3.48
CA GLY A 179 -6.78 -16.82 -2.71
C GLY A 179 -7.36 -15.42 -2.94
N ARG A 180 -7.62 -15.06 -4.21
CA ARG A 180 -8.24 -13.78 -4.58
C ARG A 180 -9.68 -13.66 -4.07
N ALA A 181 -10.45 -14.75 -4.11
CA ALA A 181 -11.80 -14.78 -3.55
C ALA A 181 -11.79 -14.58 -2.04
N GLY A 182 -10.91 -15.30 -1.32
CA GLY A 182 -10.72 -15.15 0.12
C GLY A 182 -10.31 -13.71 0.48
N LEU A 183 -9.32 -13.16 -0.21
CA LEU A 183 -8.87 -11.78 -0.02
C LEU A 183 -9.99 -10.78 -0.30
N SER A 184 -10.78 -10.97 -1.36
CA SER A 184 -11.89 -10.07 -1.69
C SER A 184 -12.97 -10.05 -0.60
N VAL A 185 -13.28 -11.20 0.00
CA VAL A 185 -14.20 -11.30 1.15
C VAL A 185 -13.62 -10.57 2.37
N LEU A 186 -12.35 -10.82 2.70
CA LEU A 186 -11.67 -10.16 3.81
C LEU A 186 -11.59 -8.64 3.61
N ALA A 187 -11.20 -8.18 2.42
CA ALA A 187 -11.15 -6.77 2.06
C ALA A 187 -12.52 -6.10 2.13
N ARG A 188 -13.60 -6.78 1.69
CA ARG A 188 -14.96 -6.26 1.82
C ARG A 188 -15.35 -6.08 3.29
N ARG A 189 -15.09 -7.10 4.12
CA ARG A 189 -15.35 -7.05 5.57
C ARG A 189 -14.53 -5.95 6.25
N ALA A 190 -13.22 -5.92 6.02
CA ALA A 190 -12.30 -4.93 6.58
C ALA A 190 -12.76 -3.50 6.27
N ALA A 191 -13.14 -3.24 5.02
CA ALA A 191 -13.62 -1.93 4.63
C ALA A 191 -15.01 -1.57 5.22
N VAL A 192 -15.89 -2.53 5.50
CA VAL A 192 -17.11 -2.28 6.28
C VAL A 192 -16.76 -1.92 7.72
N MET A 193 -15.84 -2.66 8.34
CA MET A 193 -15.37 -2.41 9.70
C MET A 193 -14.68 -1.03 9.82
N ALA A 194 -13.87 -0.65 8.83
CA ALA A 194 -13.24 0.66 8.76
C ALA A 194 -14.28 1.78 8.73
N ARG A 195 -15.26 1.70 7.81
CA ARG A 195 -16.32 2.72 7.69
C ARG A 195 -17.16 2.85 8.96
N ARG A 196 -17.38 1.76 9.69
CA ARG A 196 -18.09 1.79 11.00
C ARG A 196 -17.32 2.56 12.08
N ARG A 197 -15.99 2.64 11.96
CA ARG A 197 -15.10 3.42 12.85
C ARG A 197 -14.77 4.81 12.30
N GLY A 198 -15.48 5.27 11.27
CA GLY A 198 -15.23 6.57 10.64
C GLY A 198 -14.03 6.62 9.68
N ILE A 199 -13.35 5.50 9.47
CA ILE A 199 -12.18 5.41 8.57
C ILE A 199 -12.68 5.22 7.13
N ARG A 200 -12.26 6.13 6.24
CA ARG A 200 -12.65 6.16 4.83
C ARG A 200 -11.85 5.11 4.03
N THR A 201 -12.42 4.66 2.92
CA THR A 201 -11.78 3.70 2.00
C THR A 201 -12.03 4.13 0.57
N PRO A 202 -11.11 3.88 -0.37
CA PRO A 202 -11.39 4.00 -1.80
C PRO A 202 -12.63 3.21 -2.21
N ASP A 203 -13.36 3.73 -3.21
CA ASP A 203 -14.55 3.07 -3.75
C ASP A 203 -14.14 1.82 -4.55
N ARG A 204 -12.97 1.90 -5.19
CA ARG A 204 -12.41 0.87 -6.07
C ARG A 204 -10.92 0.70 -5.83
N PHE A 205 -10.43 -0.48 -6.15
CA PHE A 205 -9.02 -0.84 -6.06
C PHE A 205 -8.58 -1.56 -7.34
N ALA A 206 -7.43 -1.15 -7.85
CA ALA A 206 -6.75 -1.72 -9.00
C ALA A 206 -5.25 -1.81 -8.70
N GLY A 207 -4.50 -2.45 -9.60
CA GLY A 207 -3.13 -2.90 -9.35
C GLY A 207 -3.09 -4.43 -9.43
N ILE A 208 -2.08 -4.99 -10.09
CA ILE A 208 -2.09 -6.40 -10.44
C ILE A 208 -1.81 -7.25 -9.19
N VAL A 209 -2.87 -7.88 -8.69
CA VAL A 209 -2.83 -8.91 -7.65
C VAL A 209 -2.42 -10.25 -8.29
N ALA A 210 -1.22 -10.29 -8.89
CA ALA A 210 -0.67 -11.50 -9.52
C ALA A 210 0.81 -11.39 -9.96
N GLY A 211 1.59 -10.43 -9.45
CA GLY A 211 3.03 -10.33 -9.74
C GLY A 211 3.41 -9.64 -11.06
N GLU A 212 2.45 -9.36 -11.95
CA GLU A 212 2.73 -8.57 -13.16
C GLU A 212 2.87 -7.08 -12.82
N ALA A 213 3.77 -6.39 -13.51
CA ALA A 213 3.93 -4.95 -13.40
C ALA A 213 2.75 -4.22 -14.04
N VAL A 214 2.26 -3.17 -13.38
CA VAL A 214 1.33 -2.20 -13.97
C VAL A 214 2.10 -1.32 -14.95
N ASP A 215 2.26 -1.82 -16.17
CA ASP A 215 2.95 -1.09 -17.25
C ASP A 215 2.12 0.10 -17.80
N THR A 216 2.72 0.85 -18.72
CA THR A 216 2.09 2.04 -19.34
C THR A 216 0.73 1.73 -19.96
N ARG A 217 0.60 0.56 -20.60
CA ARG A 217 -0.65 0.15 -21.26
C ARG A 217 -1.73 -0.12 -20.22
N VAL A 218 -1.41 -0.93 -19.20
CA VAL A 218 -2.34 -1.28 -18.13
C VAL A 218 -2.79 -0.04 -17.35
N LEU A 219 -1.87 0.84 -16.96
CA LEU A 219 -2.22 2.06 -16.25
C LEU A 219 -3.12 2.98 -17.10
N THR A 220 -2.81 3.12 -18.40
CA THR A 220 -3.63 3.88 -19.34
C THR A 220 -5.05 3.31 -19.45
N GLU A 221 -5.19 1.98 -19.53
CA GLU A 221 -6.50 1.30 -19.56
C GLU A 221 -7.29 1.53 -18.27
N ILE A 222 -6.66 1.42 -17.10
CA ILE A 222 -7.29 1.70 -15.80
C ILE A 222 -7.81 3.15 -15.76
N VAL A 223 -7.01 4.11 -16.23
CA VAL A 223 -7.40 5.53 -16.25
C VAL A 223 -8.56 5.77 -17.21
N ARG A 224 -8.54 5.18 -18.41
CA ARG A 224 -9.64 5.29 -19.39
C ARG A 224 -10.93 4.66 -18.89
N ALA A 225 -10.83 3.54 -18.19
CA ALA A 225 -11.98 2.86 -17.58
C ALA A 225 -12.45 3.51 -16.27
N SER A 226 -11.79 4.59 -15.81
CA SER A 226 -12.16 5.25 -14.56
C SER A 226 -13.55 5.88 -14.64
N VAL A 227 -14.26 5.75 -13.52
CA VAL A 227 -15.59 6.28 -13.30
C VAL A 227 -15.60 7.15 -12.05
N ASP A 228 -16.70 7.85 -11.85
CA ASP A 228 -16.90 8.74 -10.72
C ASP A 228 -16.64 8.06 -9.35
N GLY A 229 -16.01 8.82 -8.45
CA GLY A 229 -15.54 8.33 -7.15
C GLY A 229 -14.02 8.29 -7.04
N VAL A 230 -13.52 7.57 -6.02
CA VAL A 230 -12.09 7.40 -5.74
C VAL A 230 -11.65 5.98 -6.07
N THR A 231 -10.75 5.85 -7.02
CA THR A 231 -10.08 4.58 -7.35
C THR A 231 -8.65 4.63 -6.84
N GLU A 232 -8.21 3.61 -6.11
CA GLU A 232 -6.79 3.42 -5.81
C GLU A 232 -6.16 2.46 -6.81
N VAL A 233 -4.98 2.79 -7.30
CA VAL A 233 -4.11 1.96 -8.13
C VAL A 233 -2.82 1.74 -7.35
N MET A 234 -2.60 0.50 -6.93
CA MET A 234 -1.37 0.06 -6.26
C MET A 234 -0.27 -0.18 -7.28
N MET A 235 0.93 0.34 -6.97
CA MET A 235 2.12 0.26 -7.81
C MET A 235 3.37 0.05 -6.95
N HIS A 236 4.44 -0.48 -7.54
CA HIS A 236 5.76 -0.72 -6.97
C HIS A 236 6.86 -0.15 -7.89
N PRO A 237 6.89 1.18 -8.13
CA PRO A 237 7.87 1.76 -9.02
C PRO A 237 9.28 1.69 -8.42
N GLY A 238 10.28 1.44 -9.27
CA GLY A 238 11.69 1.38 -8.89
C GLY A 238 12.60 1.80 -10.05
N THR A 239 13.83 2.21 -9.74
CA THR A 239 14.73 2.77 -10.77
C THR A 239 15.68 1.75 -11.41
N ASP A 240 15.81 0.54 -10.89
CA ASP A 240 16.76 -0.47 -11.38
C ASP A 240 16.33 -1.88 -10.96
N ASN A 241 15.87 -2.68 -11.92
CA ASN A 241 15.42 -4.05 -11.68
C ASN A 241 16.58 -4.98 -11.29
N ALA A 242 17.79 -4.76 -11.85
CA ALA A 242 18.93 -5.63 -11.59
C ALA A 242 19.37 -5.59 -10.12
N VAL A 243 19.11 -4.47 -9.43
CA VAL A 243 19.35 -4.33 -7.98
C VAL A 243 18.10 -4.68 -7.18
N LEU A 244 16.92 -4.22 -7.60
CA LEU A 244 15.70 -4.37 -6.79
C LEU A 244 15.14 -5.79 -6.75
N ILE A 245 15.20 -6.53 -7.85
CA ILE A 245 14.72 -7.92 -7.89
C ILE A 245 15.43 -8.80 -6.84
N PRO A 246 16.78 -8.86 -6.79
CA PRO A 246 17.45 -9.64 -5.75
C PRO A 246 17.31 -9.03 -4.36
N ALA A 247 17.23 -7.71 -4.21
CA ALA A 247 17.08 -7.07 -2.90
C ALA A 247 15.68 -7.30 -2.28
N CYS A 248 14.64 -7.37 -3.12
CA CYS A 248 13.25 -7.57 -2.68
C CYS A 248 12.82 -9.04 -2.73
N LEU A 249 13.67 -9.92 -3.29
CA LEU A 249 13.35 -11.33 -3.56
C LEU A 249 12.07 -11.49 -4.38
N TRP A 250 11.87 -10.59 -5.35
CA TRP A 250 10.65 -10.54 -6.14
C TRP A 250 10.96 -10.25 -7.60
N ASP A 251 10.63 -11.20 -8.48
CA ASP A 251 10.74 -11.06 -9.93
C ASP A 251 9.62 -10.15 -10.45
N HIS A 252 9.90 -8.85 -10.45
CA HIS A 252 8.97 -7.79 -10.82
C HIS A 252 9.66 -6.71 -11.64
N ASP A 253 8.93 -6.14 -12.60
CA ASP A 253 9.43 -5.05 -13.43
C ASP A 253 9.12 -3.68 -12.80
N PHE A 254 9.88 -3.35 -11.76
CA PHE A 254 9.79 -2.06 -11.05
C PHE A 254 10.02 -0.87 -11.99
N GLU A 255 10.91 -1.03 -12.98
CA GLU A 255 11.20 0.01 -13.96
C GLU A 255 10.02 0.23 -14.93
N ALA A 256 9.27 -0.80 -15.31
CA ALA A 256 8.04 -0.63 -16.11
C ALA A 256 7.00 0.19 -15.38
N GLU A 257 6.82 -0.05 -14.08
CA GLU A 257 5.90 0.72 -13.26
C GLU A 257 6.34 2.18 -13.13
N LEU A 258 7.63 2.46 -12.95
CA LEU A 258 8.15 3.82 -12.98
C LEU A 258 7.97 4.49 -14.36
N ARG A 259 8.22 3.76 -15.45
CA ARG A 259 7.97 4.25 -16.82
C ARG A 259 6.50 4.60 -17.00
N ALA A 260 5.58 3.75 -16.52
CA ALA A 260 4.14 3.98 -16.59
C ALA A 260 3.72 5.25 -15.83
N VAL A 261 4.20 5.42 -14.60
CA VAL A 261 3.91 6.59 -13.76
C VAL A 261 4.31 7.90 -14.43
N CYS A 262 5.40 7.91 -15.20
CA CYS A 262 5.95 9.09 -15.86
C CYS A 262 5.58 9.19 -17.36
N ALA A 263 4.78 8.27 -17.89
CA ALA A 263 4.49 8.19 -19.32
C ALA A 263 3.58 9.35 -19.79
N PRO A 264 3.94 10.07 -20.87
CA PRO A 264 3.07 11.09 -21.47
C PRO A 264 1.68 10.54 -21.82
N GLU A 265 1.60 9.30 -22.28
CA GLU A 265 0.35 8.63 -22.65
C GLU A 265 -0.59 8.46 -21.46
N VAL A 266 -0.03 8.21 -20.27
CA VAL A 266 -0.81 8.13 -19.02
C VAL A 266 -1.31 9.51 -18.64
N HIS A 267 -0.46 10.55 -18.71
CA HIS A 267 -0.88 11.93 -18.49
C HIS A 267 -2.02 12.35 -19.43
N ASP A 268 -1.90 12.03 -20.71
CA ASP A 268 -2.92 12.32 -21.71
C ASP A 268 -4.21 11.54 -21.45
N ALA A 269 -4.12 10.30 -20.96
CA ALA A 269 -5.28 9.52 -20.54
C ALA A 269 -6.00 10.16 -19.35
N PHE A 270 -5.28 10.66 -18.35
CA PHE A 270 -5.87 11.40 -17.22
C PHE A 270 -6.63 12.63 -17.72
N ARG A 271 -6.01 13.42 -18.61
CA ARG A 271 -6.63 14.61 -19.21
C ARG A 271 -7.89 14.25 -20.01
N ALA A 272 -7.81 13.26 -20.88
CA ALA A 272 -8.91 12.83 -21.74
C ALA A 272 -10.08 12.23 -20.94
N ALA A 273 -9.79 11.48 -19.87
CA ALA A 273 -10.81 10.90 -19.00
C ALA A 273 -11.48 11.92 -18.08
N GLY A 274 -10.91 13.14 -17.97
CA GLY A 274 -11.29 14.13 -16.96
C GLY A 274 -11.04 13.63 -15.54
N ALA A 275 -10.00 12.81 -15.36
CA ALA A 275 -9.60 12.25 -14.08
C ALA A 275 -8.48 13.06 -13.43
N GLU A 276 -8.49 13.13 -12.11
CA GLU A 276 -7.51 13.86 -11.32
C GLU A 276 -6.60 12.88 -10.56
N PRO A 277 -5.26 12.97 -10.70
CA PRO A 277 -4.33 12.24 -9.85
C PRO A 277 -4.32 12.89 -8.46
N VAL A 278 -4.66 12.11 -7.43
CA VAL A 278 -4.82 12.59 -6.05
C VAL A 278 -4.14 11.64 -5.06
N ASN A 279 -4.19 11.98 -3.77
CA ASN A 279 -3.77 11.09 -2.69
C ASN A 279 -4.88 10.95 -1.65
N PHE A 280 -4.64 10.17 -0.59
CA PHE A 280 -5.66 9.90 0.43
C PHE A 280 -6.15 11.13 1.21
N ARG A 281 -5.50 12.30 1.08
CA ARG A 281 -6.01 13.56 1.66
C ARG A 281 -7.38 13.97 1.10
N VAL A 282 -7.81 13.41 -0.02
CA VAL A 282 -9.19 13.59 -0.55
C VAL A 282 -10.28 13.13 0.41
N PHE A 283 -9.94 12.32 1.42
CA PHE A 283 -10.84 11.87 2.47
C PHE A 283 -10.84 12.76 3.72
N MET A 284 -9.94 13.75 3.81
CA MET A 284 -9.72 14.55 5.02
C MET A 284 -10.57 15.82 5.14
N GLY A 285 -11.44 16.10 4.16
CA GLY A 285 -12.46 17.18 4.21
C GLY A 285 -12.12 18.41 5.05
N GLY A 286 -11.34 19.34 4.48
CA GLY A 286 -11.17 20.72 4.93
C GLY A 286 -10.84 21.57 3.71
N GLU A 287 -11.57 22.69 3.55
CA GLU A 287 -11.52 23.61 2.42
C GLU A 287 -10.08 23.98 2.04
N SER A 288 -9.73 23.77 0.77
CA SER A 288 -8.77 24.67 0.13
C SER A 288 -9.52 25.99 -0.08
N ALA A 289 -9.42 26.89 0.90
CA ALA A 289 -9.64 28.31 0.67
C ALA A 289 -8.49 28.86 -0.18
#